data_AF-A0A1X7TQT0-F1
#
_entry.id   AF-A0A1X7TQT0-F1
#
_cell.length_a   1.000
_cell.length_b   1.000
_cell.length_c   1.000
_cell.angle_alpha   90.00
_cell.angle_beta   90.00
_cell.angle_gamma   90.00
#
_symmetry.space_group_name_H-M   'P 1'
#
loop_
_entity.id
_entity.type
_entity.pdbx_description
1 polymer ?
#
loop_
_entity_poly.entity_id
_entity_poly.type
_entity_poly.pdbx_seq_one_letter_code
_entity_poly.pdbx_strand_id
1 'polypeptide(L)'
;MSSDYEYHSCYHYGLLVQGRVKKSSVPLESVGISGEIKGYVASLEATLTYRNGSDDPLEVSFRFPVDEGVAVVGLEAKIAGRTIRGVVQEKEEARANYDDAVASGMTAAIGEEKTQDIFSLSLGNLPPKGEAVLVLKLVEELPLEGESVRFSLPSVLKPRYTPSGSTDPLAPIPATGGSSGTGPAISQFTLRVSNNDTVSSVTSPTHNISTTINEGSTVVNLKDQYLVKDLVLLIQSKDPHTPHATVEESCGGSNSLLSSPVVMLDFFPKFESLQAACEFVFVVDRSGSMSGQYIN
;
A
#
# COMPACT_ATOMS: atom_id res chain seq x y z
N MET A 1 -4.38 12.37 42.97
CA MET A 1 -2.97 11.97 42.91
C MET A 1 -2.69 11.47 41.51
N SER A 2 -1.87 12.24 40.79
CA SER A 2 -1.25 11.90 39.52
C SER A 2 -0.71 10.47 39.52
N SER A 3 -1.01 9.72 38.46
CA SER A 3 -0.03 8.79 37.89
C SER A 3 0.03 9.06 36.40
N ASP A 4 1.00 9.90 36.04
CA ASP A 4 1.43 10.19 34.68
C ASP A 4 1.89 8.89 34.00
N TYR A 5 1.20 8.52 32.92
CA TYR A 5 1.71 7.60 31.91
C TYR A 5 1.64 8.32 30.56
N GLU A 6 2.76 8.92 30.19
CA GLU A 6 3.00 9.48 28.87
C GLU A 6 2.94 8.37 27.81
N TYR A 7 1.83 8.30 27.08
CA TYR A 7 1.74 7.53 25.83
C TYR A 7 2.00 8.44 24.64
N HIS A 8 3.25 8.46 24.18
CA HIS A 8 3.60 9.00 22.87
C HIS A 8 3.37 7.94 21.79
N SER A 9 2.33 8.08 20.97
CA SER A 9 2.46 8.15 19.50
C SER A 9 1.14 8.08 18.72
N CYS A 10 0.71 9.22 18.18
CA CYS A 10 -0.20 9.27 17.02
C CYS A 10 0.50 8.71 15.78
N TYR A 11 -0.06 7.72 15.09
CA TYR A 11 0.46 7.29 13.79
C TYR A 11 -0.22 8.09 12.67
N HIS A 12 0.60 8.87 11.97
CA HIS A 12 0.24 9.48 10.69
C HIS A 12 1.02 8.68 9.63
N TYR A 13 0.50 8.58 8.41
CA TYR A 13 1.16 7.90 7.30
C TYR A 13 1.61 8.92 6.24
N GLY A 14 2.55 8.52 5.38
CA GLY A 14 3.23 9.38 4.43
C GLY A 14 4.49 10.02 5.00
N LEU A 15 4.86 11.18 4.48
CA LEU A 15 6.07 11.89 4.89
C LEU A 15 5.78 12.77 6.11
N LEU A 16 6.44 12.49 7.22
CA LEU A 16 6.17 13.11 8.53
C LEU A 16 7.36 13.95 8.98
N VAL A 17 7.07 15.13 9.55
CA VAL A 17 8.07 15.99 10.20
C VAL A 17 8.38 15.48 11.61
N GLN A 18 9.67 15.31 11.92
CA GLN A 18 10.17 14.91 13.23
C GLN A 18 10.38 16.13 14.16
N GLY A 19 10.39 15.91 15.47
CA GLY A 19 10.80 16.92 16.46
C GLY A 19 9.79 18.03 16.81
N ARG A 20 8.57 18.04 16.27
CA ARG A 20 7.52 19.02 16.62
C ARG A 20 6.52 18.47 17.65
N VAL A 21 6.10 19.32 18.60
CA VAL A 21 5.07 19.02 19.63
C VAL A 21 3.74 18.57 19.02
N LYS A 22 3.44 19.04 17.79
CA LYS A 22 2.35 18.55 16.95
C LYS A 22 2.95 17.88 15.73
N LYS A 23 2.74 16.56 15.57
CA LYS A 23 3.15 15.83 14.36
C LYS A 23 2.46 16.47 13.14
N SER A 24 3.26 16.99 12.21
CA SER A 24 2.79 17.56 10.95
C SER A 24 3.26 16.71 9.78
N SER A 25 2.40 16.45 8.81
CA SER A 25 2.76 15.77 7.57
C SER A 25 3.21 16.76 6.51
N VAL A 26 4.18 16.37 5.69
CA VAL A 26 4.48 17.06 4.44
C VAL A 26 3.41 16.66 3.41
N PRO A 27 2.78 17.62 2.71
CA PRO A 27 1.73 17.30 1.76
C PRO A 27 2.27 16.48 0.59
N LEU A 28 1.51 15.46 0.21
CA LEU A 28 1.75 14.67 -1.00
C LEU A 28 1.27 15.51 -2.20
N GLU A 29 2.20 15.89 -3.07
CA GLU A 29 1.94 16.73 -4.23
C GLU A 29 1.41 15.90 -5.40
N SER A 30 2.07 14.78 -5.69
CA SER A 30 1.62 13.88 -6.76
C SER A 30 1.91 12.40 -6.49
N VAL A 31 1.14 11.56 -7.16
CA VAL A 31 1.25 10.11 -7.18
C VAL A 31 1.39 9.64 -8.62
N GLY A 32 2.42 8.84 -8.88
CA GLY A 32 2.63 8.12 -10.12
C GLY A 32 2.50 6.63 -9.86
N ILE A 33 1.74 5.90 -10.69
CA ILE A 33 1.59 4.45 -10.59
C ILE A 33 1.91 3.84 -11.95
N SER A 34 2.77 2.84 -11.93
CA SER A 34 2.96 1.97 -13.09
C SER A 34 3.05 0.53 -12.64
N GLY A 35 2.63 -0.41 -13.47
CA GLY A 35 2.69 -1.80 -13.08
C GLY A 35 1.98 -2.75 -14.02
N GLU A 36 1.93 -4.01 -13.58
CA GLU A 36 1.23 -5.08 -14.26
C GLU A 36 0.36 -5.87 -13.30
N ILE A 37 -0.76 -6.37 -13.82
CA ILE A 37 -1.60 -7.35 -13.16
C ILE A 37 -1.56 -8.60 -14.03
N LYS A 38 -1.18 -9.72 -13.44
CA LYS A 38 -1.12 -11.04 -14.07
C LYS A 38 -1.99 -11.99 -13.25
N GLY A 39 -3.19 -12.27 -13.77
CA GLY A 39 -4.19 -13.02 -13.04
C GLY A 39 -4.54 -12.36 -11.71
N TYR A 40 -4.21 -13.02 -10.61
CA TYR A 40 -4.50 -12.58 -9.25
C TYR A 40 -3.36 -11.83 -8.57
N VAL A 41 -2.28 -11.51 -9.29
CA VAL A 41 -1.12 -10.81 -8.70
C VAL A 41 -0.90 -9.47 -9.38
N ALA A 42 -0.81 -8.41 -8.57
CA ALA A 42 -0.37 -7.09 -9.00
C ALA A 42 1.10 -6.87 -8.65
N SER A 43 1.87 -6.35 -9.60
CA SER A 43 3.23 -5.86 -9.41
C SER A 43 3.26 -4.38 -9.77
N LEU A 44 3.56 -3.53 -8.79
CA LEU A 44 3.38 -2.08 -8.88
C LEU A 44 4.66 -1.34 -8.53
N GLU A 45 4.89 -0.24 -9.22
CA GLU A 45 5.82 0.81 -8.84
C GLU A 45 5.02 2.09 -8.57
N ALA A 46 5.05 2.54 -7.31
CA ALA A 46 4.40 3.76 -6.85
C ALA A 46 5.45 4.84 -6.59
N THR A 47 5.34 5.96 -7.31
CA THR A 47 6.15 7.15 -7.13
C THR A 47 5.35 8.21 -6.37
N LEU A 48 5.83 8.60 -5.19
CA LEU A 48 5.20 9.58 -4.31
C LEU A 48 6.09 10.82 -4.23
N THR A 49 5.57 11.97 -4.65
CA THR A 49 6.30 13.25 -4.64
C THR A 49 5.77 14.16 -3.54
N TYR A 50 6.65 14.58 -2.64
CA TYR A 50 6.36 15.47 -1.53
C TYR A 50 7.14 16.77 -1.67
N ARG A 51 6.55 17.88 -1.25
CA ARG A 51 7.18 19.20 -1.27
C ARG A 51 7.13 19.88 0.09
N ASN A 52 8.28 20.37 0.56
CA ASN A 52 8.34 21.23 1.74
C ASN A 52 7.80 22.62 1.39
N GLY A 53 6.57 22.93 1.79
CA GLY A 53 5.97 24.25 1.59
C GLY A 53 6.53 25.36 2.48
N SER A 54 7.32 25.05 3.51
CA SER A 54 7.83 26.01 4.49
C SER A 54 9.15 26.65 4.06
N ASP A 55 9.54 27.72 4.76
CA ASP A 55 10.82 28.43 4.56
C ASP A 55 11.95 27.83 5.42
N ASP A 56 11.64 26.84 6.25
CA ASP A 56 12.58 26.15 7.14
C ASP A 56 12.89 24.72 6.66
N PRO A 57 14.09 24.19 6.96
CA PRO A 57 14.39 22.78 6.77
C PRO A 57 13.51 21.90 7.66
N LEU A 58 13.09 20.75 7.14
CA LEU A 58 12.27 19.77 7.86
C LEU A 58 13.01 18.45 8.00
N GLU A 59 13.22 17.98 9.23
CA GLU A 59 13.64 16.60 9.45
C GLU A 59 12.45 15.68 9.22
N VAL A 60 12.58 14.69 8.32
CA VAL A 60 11.46 13.88 7.85
C VAL A 60 11.70 12.38 7.92
N SER A 61 10.62 11.65 8.20
CA SER A 61 10.55 10.20 8.05
C SER A 61 9.30 9.79 7.29
N PHE A 62 9.44 8.80 6.42
CA PHE A 62 8.34 8.21 5.69
C PHE A 62 7.75 7.03 6.46
N ARG A 63 6.42 6.93 6.50
CA ARG A 63 5.70 5.78 7.07
C ARG A 63 4.63 5.27 6.11
N PHE A 64 4.57 3.96 5.92
CA PHE A 64 3.67 3.31 4.98
C PHE A 64 3.04 2.07 5.66
N PRO A 65 1.70 1.98 5.74
CA PRO A 65 1.06 0.75 6.17
C PRO A 65 1.17 -0.28 5.05
N VAL A 66 1.57 -1.49 5.38
CA VAL A 66 1.57 -2.63 4.47
C VAL A 66 0.39 -3.51 4.86
N ASP A 67 -0.57 -3.65 3.94
CA ASP A 67 -1.75 -4.47 4.18
C ASP A 67 -1.44 -5.96 4.03
N GLU A 68 -2.27 -6.79 4.65
CA GLU A 68 -2.19 -8.25 4.51
C GLU A 68 -2.31 -8.63 3.03
N GLY A 69 -1.39 -9.45 2.52
CA GLY A 69 -1.31 -9.81 1.11
C GLY A 69 -0.47 -8.86 0.24
N VAL A 70 0.08 -7.77 0.80
CA VAL A 70 1.03 -6.87 0.11
C VAL A 70 2.45 -7.09 0.61
N ALA A 71 3.41 -7.18 -0.30
CA ALA A 71 4.83 -7.24 -0.03
C ALA A 71 5.57 -6.04 -0.62
N VAL A 72 6.33 -5.32 0.19
CA VAL A 72 7.25 -4.27 -0.28
C VAL A 72 8.55 -4.94 -0.72
N VAL A 73 8.77 -4.99 -2.04
CA VAL A 73 9.93 -5.67 -2.64
C VAL A 73 11.04 -4.69 -3.05
N GLY A 74 10.81 -3.39 -2.93
CA GLY A 74 11.82 -2.38 -3.21
C GLY A 74 11.42 -0.99 -2.72
N LEU A 75 12.42 -0.21 -2.34
CA LEU A 75 12.26 1.14 -1.86
C LEU A 75 13.45 2.00 -2.28
N GLU A 76 13.16 3.14 -2.88
CA GLU A 76 14.15 4.19 -3.16
C GLU A 76 13.58 5.55 -2.77
N ALA A 77 14.38 6.41 -2.16
CA ALA A 77 14.00 7.77 -1.85
C ALA A 77 15.08 8.74 -2.32
N LYS A 78 14.66 9.81 -2.99
CA LYS A 78 15.52 10.91 -3.44
C LYS A 78 15.16 12.16 -2.65
N ILE A 79 16.12 12.70 -1.91
CA ILE A 79 15.94 13.87 -1.05
C ILE A 79 17.21 14.70 -1.02
N ALA A 80 17.11 16.02 -1.24
CA ALA A 80 18.24 16.95 -1.18
C ALA A 80 19.46 16.54 -2.04
N GLY A 81 19.22 15.96 -3.23
CA GLY A 81 20.28 15.47 -4.12
C GLY A 81 20.94 14.15 -3.69
N ARG A 82 20.43 13.50 -2.63
CA ARG A 82 20.86 12.19 -2.14
C ARG A 82 19.85 11.13 -2.56
N THR A 83 20.34 9.95 -2.91
CA THR A 83 19.51 8.78 -3.17
C THR A 83 19.73 7.76 -2.05
N ILE A 84 18.67 7.44 -1.33
CA ILE A 84 18.61 6.42 -0.30
C ILE A 84 17.96 5.19 -0.93
N ARG A 85 18.65 4.06 -0.95
CA ARG A 85 18.11 2.77 -1.42
C ARG A 85 17.87 1.88 -0.21
N GLY A 86 16.64 1.43 -0.03
CA GLY A 86 16.34 0.39 0.94
C GLY A 86 16.85 -0.95 0.42
N VAL A 87 17.75 -1.58 1.16
CA VAL A 87 18.14 -2.98 0.92
C VAL A 87 17.40 -3.81 1.95
N VAL A 88 16.59 -4.77 1.49
CA VAL A 88 15.93 -5.71 2.40
C VAL A 88 17.00 -6.64 2.95
N GLN A 89 17.14 -6.64 4.27
CA GLN A 89 18.07 -7.47 5.02
C GLN A 89 17.32 -8.16 6.17
N GLU A 90 17.89 -9.22 6.72
CA GLU A 90 17.37 -9.80 7.95
C GLU A 90 17.38 -8.74 9.06
N LYS A 91 16.37 -8.74 9.92
CA LYS A 91 16.14 -7.68 10.92
C LYS A 91 17.36 -7.38 11.80
N GLU A 92 18.03 -8.41 12.31
CA GLU A 92 19.20 -8.25 13.17
C GLU A 92 20.42 -7.75 12.39
N GLU A 93 20.58 -8.20 11.14
CA GLU A 93 21.63 -7.72 10.24
C GLU A 93 21.43 -6.25 9.85
N ALA A 94 20.19 -5.86 9.54
CA ALA A 94 19.82 -4.48 9.22
C ALA A 94 20.12 -3.52 10.39
N ARG A 95 19.86 -3.97 11.62
CA ARG A 95 20.14 -3.19 12.85
C ARG A 95 21.63 -3.04 13.09
N ALA A 96 22.39 -4.14 13.01
CA ALA A 96 23.84 -4.09 13.17
C ALA A 96 24.50 -3.16 12.14
N ASN A 97 24.11 -3.27 10.87
CA ASN A 97 24.61 -2.41 9.80
C ASN A 97 24.27 -0.92 10.01
N TYR A 98 23.08 -0.62 10.55
CA TYR A 98 22.69 0.74 10.88
C TYR A 98 23.55 1.32 12.02
N ASP A 99 23.70 0.58 13.12
CA ASP A 99 24.47 1.02 14.28
C ASP A 99 25.95 1.26 13.91
N ASP A 100 26.54 0.37 13.11
CA ASP A 100 27.90 0.52 12.59
C ASP A 100 28.05 1.74 11.68
N ALA A 101 27.06 2.00 10.82
CA ALA A 101 27.08 3.15 9.93
C ALA A 101 26.92 4.49 10.67
N VAL A 102 26.07 4.55 11.69
CA VAL A 102 25.94 5.71 12.59
C VAL A 102 27.23 5.93 13.38
N ALA A 103 27.81 4.87 13.94
CA ALA A 103 29.08 4.94 14.66
C ALA A 103 30.23 5.42 13.77
N SER A 104 30.17 5.11 12.48
CA SER A 104 31.14 5.54 11.46
C SER A 104 30.88 6.94 10.89
N GLY A 105 29.87 7.68 11.40
CA GLY A 105 29.53 9.02 10.94
C GLY A 105 28.85 9.08 9.57
N MET A 106 28.36 7.95 9.05
CA MET A 106 27.61 7.89 7.80
C MET A 106 26.12 8.21 8.01
N THR A 107 25.49 8.82 7.02
CA THR A 107 24.02 9.00 7.02
C THR A 107 23.37 7.66 6.67
N ALA A 108 22.92 6.93 7.69
CA ALA A 108 22.18 5.68 7.53
C ALA A 108 20.68 5.88 7.74
N ALA A 109 19.86 5.15 6.99
CA ALA A 109 18.41 5.12 7.12
C ALA A 109 17.98 3.68 7.35
N ILE A 110 17.43 3.38 8.51
CA ILE A 110 16.89 2.05 8.82
C ILE A 110 15.39 2.01 8.53
N GLY A 111 14.97 0.96 7.82
CA GLY A 111 13.59 0.55 7.68
C GLY A 111 13.25 -0.42 8.81
N GLU A 112 12.53 0.00 9.85
CA GLU A 112 12.10 -0.92 10.92
C GLU A 112 10.60 -1.17 10.85
N GLU A 113 10.23 -2.45 10.81
CA GLU A 113 8.89 -2.93 11.13
C GLU A 113 8.68 -2.83 12.64
N LYS A 114 8.04 -1.74 13.10
CA LYS A 114 7.82 -1.45 14.53
C LYS A 114 6.62 -2.20 15.13
N THR A 115 5.70 -2.62 14.26
CA THR A 115 4.50 -3.45 14.48
C THR A 115 4.25 -4.18 13.16
N GLN A 116 3.58 -5.34 13.18
CA GLN A 116 3.52 -6.31 12.06
C GLN A 116 3.17 -5.76 10.65
N ASP A 117 2.64 -4.52 10.56
CA ASP A 117 2.06 -3.98 9.33
C ASP A 117 2.55 -2.54 8.97
N ILE A 118 3.58 -1.98 9.62
CA ILE A 118 4.02 -0.59 9.35
C ILE A 118 5.50 -0.51 8.97
N PHE A 119 5.76 -0.05 7.75
CA PHE A 119 7.08 0.28 7.25
C PHE A 119 7.45 1.74 7.59
N SER A 120 8.67 1.99 8.09
CA SER A 120 9.13 3.34 8.45
C SER A 120 10.57 3.58 8.00
N LEU A 121 10.82 4.63 7.20
CA LEU A 121 12.16 5.03 6.74
C LEU A 121 12.51 6.45 7.21
N SER A 122 13.66 6.63 7.86
CA SER A 122 14.19 7.97 8.15
C SER A 122 14.85 8.56 6.91
N LEU A 123 14.44 9.76 6.48
CA LEU A 123 14.95 10.40 5.26
C LEU A 123 15.90 11.58 5.54
N GLY A 124 15.92 12.06 6.79
CA GLY A 124 16.75 13.18 7.21
C GLY A 124 16.19 14.53 6.79
N ASN A 125 17.05 15.49 6.47
CA ASN A 125 16.67 16.88 6.27
C ASN A 125 16.14 17.15 4.84
N LEU A 126 14.87 17.57 4.74
CA LEU A 126 14.22 18.11 3.56
C LEU A 126 14.38 19.65 3.52
N PRO A 127 15.14 20.21 2.55
CA PRO A 127 15.39 21.64 2.47
C PRO A 127 14.11 22.49 2.35
N PRO A 128 14.16 23.79 2.71
CA PRO A 128 13.10 24.75 2.39
C PRO A 128 12.73 24.69 0.91
N LYS A 129 11.43 24.65 0.60
CA LYS A 129 10.91 24.51 -0.78
C LYS A 129 11.42 23.27 -1.55
N GLY A 130 12.14 22.37 -0.88
CA GLY A 130 12.73 21.18 -1.44
C GLY A 130 11.71 20.08 -1.72
N GLU A 131 12.14 19.12 -2.54
CA GLU A 131 11.33 17.98 -2.96
C GLU A 131 11.92 16.67 -2.42
N ALA A 132 11.03 15.76 -2.04
CA ALA A 132 11.36 14.36 -1.76
C ALA A 132 10.52 13.46 -2.68
N VAL A 133 11.19 12.57 -3.40
CA VAL A 133 10.55 11.58 -4.28
C VAL A 133 10.80 10.19 -3.72
N LEU A 134 9.75 9.45 -3.44
CA LEU A 134 9.83 8.07 -2.99
C LEU A 134 9.30 7.13 -4.08
N VAL A 135 9.99 6.03 -4.30
CA VAL A 135 9.62 4.97 -5.23
C VAL A 135 9.48 3.67 -4.43
N LEU A 136 8.25 3.15 -4.38
CA LEU A 136 7.89 1.89 -3.72
C LEU A 136 7.63 0.84 -4.80
N LYS A 137 8.21 -0.34 -4.65
CA LYS A 137 7.86 -1.52 -5.44
C LYS A 137 7.06 -2.48 -4.58
N LEU A 138 5.86 -2.81 -5.03
CA LEU A 138 4.88 -3.61 -4.30
C LEU A 138 4.48 -4.81 -5.12
N VAL A 139 4.28 -5.94 -4.46
CA VAL A 139 3.59 -7.11 -5.02
C VAL A 139 2.38 -7.38 -4.13
N GLU A 140 1.21 -7.58 -4.72
CA GLU A 140 -0.05 -7.77 -4.00
C GLU A 140 -0.86 -8.93 -4.60
N GLU A 141 -1.39 -9.80 -3.75
CA GLU A 141 -2.43 -10.76 -4.13
C GLU A 141 -3.80 -10.07 -4.16
N LEU A 142 -4.52 -10.20 -5.27
CA LEU A 142 -5.76 -9.51 -5.54
C LEU A 142 -6.97 -10.38 -5.19
N PRO A 143 -7.89 -9.89 -4.35
CA PRO A 143 -9.09 -10.63 -4.00
C PRO A 143 -10.11 -10.66 -5.14
N LEU A 144 -11.03 -11.61 -5.05
CA LEU A 144 -12.22 -11.66 -5.89
C LEU A 144 -13.36 -10.85 -5.29
N GLU A 145 -14.07 -10.11 -6.14
CA GLU A 145 -15.36 -9.47 -5.86
C GLU A 145 -16.39 -10.01 -6.86
N GLY A 146 -17.22 -10.95 -6.38
CA GLY A 146 -18.09 -11.72 -7.27
C GLY A 146 -17.26 -12.55 -8.26
N GLU A 147 -17.42 -12.29 -9.56
CA GLU A 147 -16.67 -12.94 -10.64
C GLU A 147 -15.53 -12.05 -11.20
N SER A 148 -15.20 -10.95 -10.52
CA SER A 148 -14.15 -10.01 -10.96
C SER A 148 -12.97 -10.02 -10.02
N VAL A 149 -11.75 -9.90 -10.56
CA VAL A 149 -10.55 -9.60 -9.77
C VAL A 149 -10.59 -8.12 -9.39
N ARG A 150 -10.47 -7.81 -8.11
CA ARG A 150 -10.54 -6.45 -7.57
C ARG A 150 -9.15 -5.94 -7.28
N PHE A 151 -8.73 -4.90 -7.99
CA PHE A 151 -7.56 -4.11 -7.63
C PHE A 151 -7.99 -2.83 -6.90
N SER A 152 -7.35 -2.54 -5.76
CA SER A 152 -7.64 -1.34 -4.98
C SER A 152 -6.36 -0.55 -4.69
N LEU A 153 -6.32 0.72 -5.11
CA LEU A 153 -5.23 1.64 -4.77
C LEU A 153 -5.77 2.74 -3.85
N PRO A 154 -5.32 2.79 -2.58
CA PRO A 154 -5.71 3.83 -1.64
C PRO A 154 -5.31 5.24 -2.13
N SER A 155 -6.23 6.21 -2.01
CA SER A 155 -6.05 7.57 -2.56
C SER A 155 -5.22 8.52 -1.73
N VAL A 156 -5.16 8.17 -0.47
CA VAL A 156 -4.35 8.76 0.56
C VAL A 156 -3.79 7.53 1.26
N LEU A 157 -2.60 7.64 1.83
CA LEU A 157 -2.13 6.70 2.85
C LEU A 157 -3.07 6.86 4.05
N LYS A 158 -4.33 6.42 3.88
CA LYS A 158 -5.39 6.63 4.82
C LYS A 158 -5.04 5.72 5.97
N PRO A 159 -4.97 6.28 7.17
CA PRO A 159 -4.92 5.42 8.32
C PRO A 159 -6.14 4.50 8.34
N ARG A 160 -5.92 3.22 8.69
CA ARG A 160 -6.96 2.17 8.71
C ARG A 160 -8.19 2.66 9.49
N TYR A 161 -9.37 2.23 9.05
CA TYR A 161 -10.63 2.55 9.72
C TYR A 161 -10.54 2.22 11.20
N THR A 162 -10.85 3.19 12.06
CA THR A 162 -11.08 2.94 13.48
C THR A 162 -12.47 3.39 13.90
N PRO A 163 -13.30 2.47 14.44
CA PRO A 163 -14.62 2.80 14.92
C PRO A 163 -14.59 3.94 15.95
N SER A 164 -15.62 4.78 15.97
CA SER A 164 -15.79 5.80 16.99
C SER A 164 -15.81 5.15 18.38
N GLY A 165 -14.82 5.46 19.22
CA GLY A 165 -14.67 4.87 20.56
C GLY A 165 -13.79 3.61 20.61
N SER A 166 -13.12 3.22 19.51
CA SER A 166 -12.13 2.14 19.55
C SER A 166 -10.95 2.50 20.47
N THR A 167 -10.61 1.62 21.40
CA THR A 167 -9.33 1.62 22.12
C THR A 167 -8.21 0.96 21.30
N ASP A 168 -8.41 0.82 19.99
CA ASP A 168 -7.40 0.32 19.06
C ASP A 168 -6.25 1.34 18.94
N PRO A 169 -5.01 0.97 19.31
CA PRO A 169 -3.84 1.84 19.23
C PRO A 169 -3.50 2.35 17.82
N LEU A 170 -4.11 1.80 16.77
CA LEU A 170 -3.87 2.16 15.37
C LEU A 170 -4.86 3.21 14.83
N ALA A 171 -5.70 3.80 15.70
CA ALA A 171 -6.72 4.78 15.34
C ALA A 171 -6.19 6.12 14.80
N PRO A 172 -6.59 6.55 13.59
CA PRO A 172 -6.38 7.92 13.18
C PRO A 172 -7.26 8.95 13.84
N ILE A 173 -6.63 10.10 14.08
CA ILE A 173 -7.29 11.33 14.50
C ILE A 173 -7.71 12.11 13.24
N PRO A 174 -8.93 12.67 13.16
CA PRO A 174 -9.34 13.51 12.04
C PRO A 174 -8.39 14.68 11.84
N ALA A 175 -7.99 14.93 10.59
CA ALA A 175 -7.13 16.06 10.23
C ALA A 175 -7.80 17.38 10.65
N THR A 176 -7.26 18.02 11.68
CA THR A 176 -7.60 19.42 12.00
C THR A 176 -6.74 20.33 11.12
N GLY A 177 -7.27 20.68 9.96
CA GLY A 177 -6.86 21.86 9.18
C GLY A 177 -6.30 21.58 7.79
N GLY A 178 -7.05 22.04 6.79
CA GLY A 178 -6.49 22.70 5.59
C GLY A 178 -5.87 21.82 4.52
N SER A 179 -6.65 20.92 3.91
CA SER A 179 -6.45 20.59 2.50
C SER A 179 -7.62 21.19 1.74
N SER A 180 -7.35 22.17 0.88
CA SER A 180 -8.25 22.50 -0.23
C SER A 180 -8.69 21.19 -0.90
N GLY A 181 -9.98 21.08 -1.27
CA GLY A 181 -10.68 19.82 -1.59
C GLY A 181 -10.23 19.04 -2.85
N THR A 182 -8.94 19.01 -3.15
CA THR A 182 -8.31 18.26 -4.24
C THR A 182 -7.27 17.32 -3.65
N GLY A 183 -7.42 16.01 -3.88
CA GLY A 183 -6.41 14.99 -3.51
C GLY A 183 -5.09 15.19 -4.26
N PRO A 184 -4.08 14.31 -4.08
CA PRO A 184 -2.81 14.43 -4.80
C PRO A 184 -3.04 14.35 -6.32
N ALA A 185 -2.22 15.09 -7.07
CA ALA A 185 -2.26 15.04 -8.52
C ALA A 185 -1.77 13.68 -9.03
N ILE A 186 -2.39 13.17 -10.10
CA ILE A 186 -1.93 11.94 -10.76
C ILE A 186 -0.88 12.36 -11.79
N SER A 187 0.40 12.10 -11.49
CA SER A 187 1.51 12.43 -12.41
C SER A 187 1.63 11.41 -13.55
N GLN A 188 1.33 10.15 -13.25
CA GLN A 188 1.30 9.06 -14.23
C GLN A 188 0.41 7.94 -13.70
N PHE A 189 -0.35 7.29 -14.58
CA PHE A 189 -1.02 6.04 -14.24
C PHE A 189 -1.05 5.11 -15.46
N THR A 190 -0.38 3.96 -15.36
CA THR A 190 -0.43 2.93 -16.41
C THR A 190 -0.37 1.55 -15.79
N LEU A 191 -1.46 0.78 -15.93
CA LEU A 191 -1.49 -0.63 -15.55
C LEU A 191 -1.66 -1.51 -16.78
N ARG A 192 -0.79 -2.50 -16.94
CA ARG A 192 -0.97 -3.55 -17.94
C ARG A 192 -1.66 -4.73 -17.27
N VAL A 193 -2.88 -5.04 -17.70
CA VAL A 193 -3.67 -6.15 -17.18
C VAL A 193 -3.59 -7.31 -18.17
N SER A 194 -3.23 -8.47 -17.68
CA SER A 194 -3.23 -9.74 -18.40
C SER A 194 -3.76 -10.82 -17.47
N ASN A 195 -4.41 -11.82 -18.02
CA ASN A 195 -4.88 -12.97 -17.27
C ASN A 195 -4.40 -14.26 -17.94
N ASN A 196 -4.52 -15.38 -17.24
CA ASN A 196 -4.32 -16.70 -17.80
C ASN A 196 -5.33 -17.02 -18.92
N ASP A 197 -6.44 -16.29 -18.95
CA ASP A 197 -7.43 -16.27 -20.02
C ASP A 197 -7.54 -14.87 -20.69
N THR A 198 -8.55 -14.69 -21.53
CA THR A 198 -8.81 -13.38 -22.14
C THR A 198 -9.51 -12.45 -21.15
N VAL A 199 -8.93 -11.27 -20.89
CA VAL A 199 -9.61 -10.18 -20.16
C VAL A 199 -10.82 -9.73 -20.97
N SER A 200 -12.02 -9.91 -20.41
CA SER A 200 -13.28 -9.56 -21.06
C SER A 200 -13.61 -8.07 -20.90
N SER A 201 -13.38 -7.51 -19.72
CA SER A 201 -13.52 -6.08 -19.47
C SER A 201 -12.67 -5.61 -18.27
N VAL A 202 -12.32 -4.33 -18.26
CA VAL A 202 -11.80 -3.65 -17.06
C VAL A 202 -12.64 -2.41 -16.83
N THR A 203 -13.23 -2.31 -15.64
CA THR A 203 -14.11 -1.18 -15.27
C THR A 203 -13.66 -0.57 -13.95
N SER A 204 -14.09 0.66 -13.67
CA SER A 204 -13.86 1.32 -12.39
C SER A 204 -15.16 1.95 -11.88
N PRO A 205 -15.62 1.60 -10.67
CA PRO A 205 -16.76 2.27 -10.04
C PRO A 205 -16.39 3.62 -9.42
N THR A 206 -15.09 3.94 -9.32
CA THR A 206 -14.58 5.09 -8.54
C THR A 206 -14.00 6.19 -9.40
N HIS A 207 -13.43 5.87 -10.56
CA HIS A 207 -12.67 6.77 -11.42
C HIS A 207 -12.99 6.57 -12.90
N ASN A 208 -12.72 7.59 -13.69
CA ASN A 208 -12.82 7.52 -15.14
C ASN A 208 -11.54 6.92 -15.72
N ILE A 209 -11.70 5.86 -16.52
CA ILE A 209 -10.56 5.16 -17.13
C ILE A 209 -10.64 5.16 -18.66
N SER A 210 -9.49 4.94 -19.29
CA SER A 210 -9.40 4.47 -20.68
C SER A 210 -8.68 3.14 -20.73
N THR A 211 -9.17 2.25 -21.59
CA THR A 211 -8.61 0.92 -21.81
C THR A 211 -8.19 0.80 -23.27
N THR A 212 -6.99 0.29 -23.51
CA THR A 212 -6.48 -0.06 -24.84
C THR A 212 -6.17 -1.55 -24.85
N ILE A 213 -6.89 -2.30 -25.67
CA ILE A 213 -6.71 -3.74 -25.80
C ILE A 213 -5.58 -3.99 -26.80
N ASN A 214 -4.56 -4.72 -26.37
CA ASN A 214 -3.47 -5.23 -27.19
C ASN A 214 -3.56 -6.76 -27.26
N GLU A 215 -2.73 -7.39 -28.09
CA GLU A 215 -2.62 -8.85 -28.11
C GLU A 215 -2.17 -9.37 -26.72
N GLY A 216 -3.07 -10.10 -26.04
CA GLY A 216 -2.79 -10.73 -24.75
C GLY A 216 -2.77 -9.80 -23.52
N SER A 217 -3.02 -8.50 -23.66
CA SER A 217 -3.11 -7.60 -22.50
C SER A 217 -3.99 -6.37 -22.75
N THR A 218 -4.56 -5.83 -21.68
CA THR A 218 -5.31 -4.57 -21.69
C THR A 218 -4.53 -3.52 -20.90
N VAL A 219 -4.20 -2.41 -21.54
CA VAL A 219 -3.55 -1.27 -20.88
C VAL A 219 -4.62 -0.32 -20.35
N VAL A 220 -4.55 -0.02 -19.06
CA VAL A 220 -5.50 0.84 -18.33
C VAL A 220 -4.80 2.13 -17.94
N ASN A 221 -5.43 3.26 -18.25
CA ASN A 221 -4.98 4.59 -17.82
C ASN A 221 -6.13 5.31 -17.09
N LEU A 222 -5.79 6.20 -16.16
CA LEU A 222 -6.76 7.10 -15.53
C LEU A 222 -6.94 8.36 -16.38
N LYS A 223 -8.18 8.84 -16.47
CA LYS A 223 -8.51 10.14 -17.06
C LYS A 223 -8.62 11.25 -16.02
N ASP A 224 -8.82 10.89 -14.75
CA ASP A 224 -8.90 11.85 -13.67
C ASP A 224 -7.52 12.47 -13.39
N GLN A 225 -7.50 13.74 -13.01
CA GLN A 225 -6.27 14.48 -12.72
C GLN A 225 -5.83 14.35 -11.26
N TYR A 226 -6.74 13.96 -10.36
CA TYR A 226 -6.51 13.92 -8.92
C TYR A 226 -7.10 12.66 -8.32
N LEU A 227 -6.37 12.07 -7.37
CA LEU A 227 -6.80 10.86 -6.67
C LEU A 227 -7.53 11.23 -5.37
N VAL A 228 -8.83 11.55 -5.49
CA VAL A 228 -9.63 12.08 -4.36
C VAL A 228 -10.17 10.98 -3.43
N LYS A 229 -10.45 9.80 -3.99
CA LYS A 229 -10.95 8.61 -3.29
C LYS A 229 -10.20 7.38 -3.79
N ASP A 230 -10.30 6.27 -3.09
CA ASP A 230 -9.54 5.06 -3.40
C ASP A 230 -9.93 4.58 -4.81
N LEU A 231 -8.94 4.27 -5.64
CA LEU A 231 -9.17 3.72 -6.97
C LEU A 231 -9.49 2.24 -6.83
N VAL A 232 -10.59 1.84 -7.44
CA VAL A 232 -11.01 0.44 -7.57
C VAL A 232 -11.10 0.11 -9.05
N LEU A 233 -10.46 -0.98 -9.45
CA LEU A 233 -10.63 -1.59 -10.77
C LEU A 233 -11.24 -2.98 -10.58
N LEU A 234 -12.24 -3.28 -11.40
CA LEU A 234 -12.85 -4.59 -11.51
C LEU A 234 -12.46 -5.18 -12.86
N ILE A 235 -11.69 -6.27 -12.80
CA ILE A 235 -11.13 -6.96 -13.97
C ILE A 235 -11.94 -8.23 -14.16
N GLN A 236 -12.63 -8.33 -15.29
CA GLN A 236 -13.41 -9.50 -15.65
C GLN A 236 -12.62 -10.38 -16.61
N SER A 237 -12.61 -11.67 -16.29
CA SER A 237 -12.15 -12.74 -17.15
C SER A 237 -13.28 -13.16 -18.10
N LYS A 238 -12.95 -13.74 -19.25
CA LYS A 238 -13.94 -14.27 -20.19
C LYS A 238 -14.48 -15.61 -19.72
N ASP A 239 -13.60 -16.46 -19.21
CA ASP A 239 -13.91 -17.83 -18.80
C ASP A 239 -13.38 -18.11 -17.37
N PRO A 240 -13.89 -17.40 -16.33
CA PRO A 240 -13.30 -17.37 -14.99
C PRO A 240 -13.29 -18.72 -14.27
N HIS A 241 -14.12 -19.67 -14.72
CA HIS A 241 -14.24 -20.99 -14.12
C HIS A 241 -13.36 -22.06 -14.76
N THR A 242 -12.63 -21.71 -15.82
CA THR A 242 -11.69 -22.63 -16.46
C THR A 242 -10.45 -22.73 -15.58
N PRO A 243 -10.02 -23.94 -15.16
CA PRO A 243 -8.78 -24.09 -14.42
C PRO A 243 -7.58 -23.67 -15.24
N HIS A 244 -6.68 -22.88 -14.65
CA HIS A 244 -5.44 -22.45 -15.31
C HIS A 244 -4.21 -22.85 -14.48
N ALA A 245 -3.10 -23.08 -15.17
CA ALA A 245 -1.81 -23.35 -14.57
C ALA A 245 -0.75 -22.48 -15.24
N THR A 246 -0.08 -21.62 -14.47
CA THR A 246 1.06 -20.82 -14.93
C THR A 246 2.33 -21.46 -14.45
N VAL A 247 3.31 -21.64 -15.35
CA VAL A 247 4.62 -22.21 -15.03
C VAL A 247 5.67 -21.14 -15.23
N GLU A 248 6.43 -20.85 -14.18
CA GLU A 248 7.66 -20.07 -14.26
C GLU A 248 8.85 -21.04 -14.21
N GLU A 249 9.68 -21.01 -15.24
CA GLU A 249 10.89 -21.82 -15.30
C GLU A 249 11.96 -21.29 -14.33
N SER A 250 12.85 -22.19 -13.89
CA SER A 250 13.91 -21.85 -12.95
C SER A 250 14.81 -20.73 -13.50
N CYS A 251 14.87 -19.62 -12.79
CA CYS A 251 15.70 -18.47 -13.09
C CYS A 251 16.65 -18.22 -11.91
N GLY A 252 17.65 -19.08 -11.72
CA GLY A 252 18.63 -18.92 -10.64
C GLY A 252 19.80 -19.90 -10.73
N GLY A 253 20.94 -19.52 -10.16
CA GLY A 253 22.07 -20.45 -9.97
C GLY A 253 21.69 -21.62 -9.06
N SER A 254 22.48 -22.70 -9.07
CA SER A 254 22.19 -24.00 -8.41
C SER A 254 21.93 -23.98 -6.90
N ASN A 255 21.98 -22.80 -6.26
CA ASN A 255 21.80 -22.59 -4.82
C ASN A 255 20.76 -21.50 -4.49
N SER A 256 19.93 -21.09 -5.45
CA SER A 256 18.86 -20.09 -5.25
C SER A 256 17.51 -20.77 -5.07
N LEU A 257 16.59 -20.18 -4.30
CA LEU A 257 15.19 -20.62 -4.23
C LEU A 257 14.50 -20.68 -5.61
N LEU A 258 15.01 -19.90 -6.58
CA LEU A 258 14.54 -19.87 -7.96
C LEU A 258 15.17 -20.96 -8.86
N SER A 259 15.90 -21.93 -8.28
CA SER A 259 16.53 -23.02 -9.04
C SER A 259 15.54 -24.11 -9.49
N SER A 260 14.32 -24.12 -8.95
CA SER A 260 13.26 -25.06 -9.32
C SER A 260 12.14 -24.33 -10.06
N PRO A 261 11.49 -24.97 -11.05
CA PRO A 261 10.31 -24.40 -11.67
C PRO A 261 9.18 -24.28 -10.64
N VAL A 262 8.42 -23.20 -10.73
CA VAL A 262 7.28 -22.92 -9.85
C VAL A 262 6.00 -22.97 -10.69
N VAL A 263 4.95 -23.56 -10.12
CA VAL A 263 3.64 -23.65 -10.76
C VAL A 263 2.59 -22.99 -9.88
N MET A 264 1.84 -22.05 -10.45
CA MET A 264 0.65 -21.45 -9.83
C MET A 264 -0.59 -22.09 -10.46
N LEU A 265 -1.51 -22.58 -9.63
CA LEU A 265 -2.76 -23.19 -10.06
C LEU A 265 -3.94 -22.30 -9.65
N ASP A 266 -4.69 -21.84 -10.65
CA ASP A 266 -5.88 -21.03 -10.45
C ASP A 266 -7.12 -21.88 -10.66
N PHE A 267 -7.91 -22.05 -9.61
CA PHE A 267 -9.11 -22.90 -9.64
C PHE A 267 -10.31 -22.18 -9.02
N PHE A 268 -11.23 -21.72 -9.86
CA PHE A 268 -12.46 -21.04 -9.44
C PHE A 268 -13.71 -21.77 -9.97
N PRO A 269 -14.03 -22.96 -9.45
CA PRO A 269 -15.08 -23.80 -10.00
C PRO A 269 -16.46 -23.15 -9.88
N LYS A 270 -17.26 -23.28 -10.94
CA LYS A 270 -18.69 -22.97 -10.86
C LYS A 270 -19.42 -24.16 -10.26
N PHE A 271 -19.99 -23.97 -9.08
CA PHE A 271 -20.87 -24.97 -8.48
C PHE A 271 -22.29 -24.79 -9.03
N GLU A 272 -22.89 -25.85 -9.55
CA GLU A 272 -24.34 -25.92 -9.71
C GLU A 272 -24.98 -25.83 -8.31
N SER A 273 -26.09 -25.11 -8.18
CA SER A 273 -26.61 -24.61 -6.89
C SER A 273 -26.38 -25.56 -5.72
N LEU A 274 -25.50 -25.17 -4.79
CA LEU A 274 -25.31 -25.87 -3.54
C LEU A 274 -26.51 -25.57 -2.63
N GLN A 275 -27.61 -26.29 -2.81
CA GLN A 275 -28.66 -26.38 -1.80
C GLN A 275 -28.19 -27.28 -0.65
N ALA A 276 -27.14 -26.85 0.05
CA ALA A 276 -26.77 -27.42 1.33
C ALA A 276 -27.55 -26.69 2.42
N ALA A 277 -28.19 -27.45 3.32
CA ALA A 277 -28.71 -26.86 4.54
C ALA A 277 -27.51 -26.45 5.40
N CYS A 278 -27.18 -25.16 5.39
CA CYS A 278 -26.13 -24.59 6.22
C CYS A 278 -26.76 -24.09 7.52
N GLU A 279 -26.25 -24.56 8.66
CA GLU A 279 -26.56 -23.98 9.96
C GLU A 279 -25.57 -22.85 10.26
N PHE A 280 -26.09 -21.64 10.48
CA PHE A 280 -25.30 -20.49 10.89
C PHE A 280 -25.63 -20.15 12.34
N VAL A 281 -24.66 -20.33 13.24
CA VAL A 281 -24.80 -19.94 14.65
C VAL A 281 -24.08 -18.62 14.86
N PHE A 282 -24.84 -17.56 15.15
CA PHE A 282 -24.28 -16.26 15.48
C PHE A 282 -24.14 -16.12 16.99
N VAL A 283 -22.91 -15.96 17.47
CA VAL A 283 -22.63 -15.61 18.86
C VAL A 283 -22.40 -14.10 18.92
N VAL A 284 -23.33 -13.39 19.55
CA VAL A 284 -23.32 -11.92 19.61
C VAL A 284 -23.03 -11.48 21.04
N ASP A 285 -22.05 -10.58 21.21
CA ASP A 285 -21.75 -9.99 22.51
C ASP A 285 -22.90 -9.10 23.00
N ARG A 286 -23.26 -9.25 24.27
CA ARG A 286 -24.30 -8.48 24.96
C ARG A 286 -23.77 -7.76 26.20
N SER A 287 -22.45 -7.61 26.31
CA SER A 287 -21.78 -6.87 27.37
C SER A 287 -22.27 -5.41 27.47
N GLY A 288 -22.08 -4.78 28.64
CA GLY A 288 -22.55 -3.41 28.88
C GLY A 288 -21.97 -2.35 27.93
N SER A 289 -20.82 -2.63 27.31
CA SER A 289 -20.21 -1.79 26.27
C SER A 289 -20.98 -1.78 24.95
N MET A 290 -21.85 -2.75 24.71
CA MET A 290 -22.70 -2.82 23.52
C MET A 290 -24.01 -2.01 23.66
N SER A 291 -24.21 -1.30 24.78
CA SER A 291 -25.43 -0.53 25.03
C SER A 291 -25.59 0.68 24.09
N GLY A 292 -26.83 1.02 23.73
CA GLY A 292 -27.15 2.13 22.83
C GLY A 292 -27.39 1.69 21.39
N GLN A 293 -26.81 2.40 20.41
CA GLN A 293 -27.05 2.20 18.98
C GLN A 293 -26.50 0.88 18.40
N TYR A 294 -25.75 0.12 19.20
CA TYR A 294 -25.10 -1.12 18.76
C TYR A 294 -25.95 -2.37 19.07
N ILE A 295 -27.05 -2.23 19.81
CA ILE A 295 -27.96 -3.34 20.19
C ILE A 295 -29.44 -3.05 19.86
N ASN A 296 -29.82 -1.78 19.62
CA ASN A 296 -31.19 -1.36 19.32
C ASN A 296 -31.41 -1.07 17.84
#